data_AF-A0AAU3T125-F1
#
_entry.id   AF-A0AAU3T125-F1
#
_cell.length_a   1.000
_cell.length_b   1.000
_cell.length_c   1.000
_cell.angle_alpha   90.00
_cell.angle_beta   90.00
_cell.angle_gamma   90.00
#
_symmetry.space_group_name_H-M   'P 1'
#
loop_
_entity.id
_entity.type
_entity.pdbx_description
1 polymer ?
#
loop_
_entity_poly.entity_id
_entity_poly.type
_entity_poly.pdbx_seq_one_letter_code
_entity_poly.pdbx_strand_id
1 'polypeptide(L)'
;MLSNTRTPAALPRSRRALLRTAVAGTAAAGAGLALGSAFPAAAASQDQESAERVTTPAQALRRLAAGNQRWRTQRQEHPHESAYLRRRLVEGQQPFAVVLGCVDSRVPPELVFDQGLGDLLTVRSAGEVLDEAVLGSIAYGVLELRVPLVLVLAHQSCGAVAATVHADETGEPLPAHIQYLADQIRPSIDHGQHGDARVDATINAHVRGVRRRLAAEPDLAGKVAAGELAVVAARYELRDQHVRTLS
;
A
#
# COMPACT_ATOMS: atom_id res chain seq x y z
N MET A 1 18.46 -27.59 -52.04
CA MET A 1 17.63 -27.23 -53.21
C MET A 1 16.69 -26.09 -52.81
N LEU A 2 16.77 -24.99 -53.57
CA LEU A 2 15.83 -23.87 -53.71
C LEU A 2 15.64 -22.85 -52.56
N SER A 3 16.39 -21.76 -52.71
CA SER A 3 16.08 -20.35 -52.40
C SER A 3 14.61 -19.94 -52.57
N ASN A 4 14.13 -18.95 -51.79
CA ASN A 4 14.18 -17.54 -52.23
C ASN A 4 13.80 -16.52 -51.14
N THR A 5 14.37 -15.34 -51.33
CA THR A 5 14.46 -14.09 -50.55
C THR A 5 13.19 -13.24 -50.47
N ARG A 6 13.06 -12.38 -49.43
CA ARG A 6 13.14 -10.90 -49.54
C ARG A 6 12.79 -10.17 -48.23
N THR A 7 13.63 -9.21 -47.86
CA THR A 7 13.47 -8.18 -46.81
C THR A 7 13.21 -6.81 -47.49
N PRO A 8 13.12 -5.69 -46.74
CA PRO A 8 11.93 -5.02 -46.17
C PRO A 8 11.49 -3.76 -46.97
N ALA A 9 10.45 -3.05 -46.51
CA ALA A 9 10.18 -1.68 -46.95
C ALA A 9 9.63 -0.80 -45.81
N ALA A 10 10.41 0.22 -45.45
CA ALA A 10 9.93 1.45 -44.80
C ALA A 10 9.84 2.53 -45.88
N LEU A 11 8.80 3.38 -45.87
CA LEU A 11 8.76 4.61 -46.67
C LEU A 11 8.06 5.77 -45.93
N PRO A 12 8.39 7.03 -46.29
CA PRO A 12 8.31 8.20 -45.43
C PRO A 12 7.22 9.19 -45.84
N ARG A 13 7.01 10.24 -45.03
CA ARG A 13 6.38 11.51 -45.44
C ARG A 13 7.01 12.65 -44.64
N SER A 14 7.26 13.87 -45.11
CA SER A 14 7.37 14.53 -46.41
C SER A 14 7.69 15.99 -46.02
N ARG A 15 8.71 16.63 -46.61
CA ARG A 15 8.99 18.08 -46.46
C ARG A 15 8.58 18.81 -47.75
N ARG A 16 7.79 19.88 -47.62
CA ARG A 16 7.64 21.08 -48.52
C ARG A 16 6.87 22.12 -47.67
N ALA A 17 7.39 23.27 -47.24
CA ALA A 17 8.04 24.42 -47.88
C ALA A 17 7.08 25.37 -48.63
N LEU A 18 7.23 26.68 -48.32
CA LEU A 18 6.83 27.91 -49.06
C LEU A 18 5.41 28.44 -48.75
N LEU A 19 5.09 29.75 -48.67
CA LEU A 19 5.79 31.04 -48.54
C LEU A 19 4.68 32.13 -48.46
N ARG A 20 4.97 33.25 -47.76
CA ARG A 20 4.43 34.62 -47.96
C ARG A 20 2.94 34.81 -47.62
N THR A 21 2.45 35.94 -47.09
CA THR A 21 2.78 37.36 -47.26
C THR A 21 2.36 38.15 -46.00
N ALA A 22 3.09 39.22 -45.69
CA ALA A 22 2.65 40.25 -44.76
C ALA A 22 1.59 41.16 -45.42
N VAL A 23 0.57 41.55 -44.66
CA VAL A 23 -0.24 42.74 -44.93
C VAL A 23 -0.23 43.58 -43.65
N ALA A 24 0.39 44.75 -43.75
CA ALA A 24 0.24 45.83 -42.79
C ALA A 24 -1.10 46.54 -43.06
N GLY A 25 -1.87 46.82 -42.01
CA GLY A 25 -3.16 47.50 -42.12
C GLY A 25 -3.60 48.10 -40.80
N THR A 26 -3.23 49.38 -40.61
CA THR A 26 -3.97 50.47 -39.95
C THR A 26 -4.65 50.25 -38.59
N ALA A 27 -4.20 51.03 -37.62
CA ALA A 27 -4.82 51.24 -36.32
C ALA A 27 -6.24 51.84 -36.45
N ALA A 28 -7.19 51.26 -35.72
CA ALA A 28 -8.40 51.94 -35.29
C ALA A 28 -8.41 51.96 -33.76
N ALA A 29 -8.30 53.17 -33.19
CA ALA A 29 -8.45 53.41 -31.77
C ALA A 29 -9.91 53.16 -31.37
N GLY A 30 -10.19 51.93 -30.93
CA GLY A 30 -11.44 51.60 -30.26
C GLY A 30 -11.27 51.84 -28.76
N ALA A 31 -11.93 52.88 -28.23
CA ALA A 31 -12.16 53.04 -26.82
C ALA A 31 -13.11 51.95 -26.31
N GLY A 32 -12.56 50.76 -26.06
CA GLY A 32 -13.27 49.69 -25.36
C GLY A 32 -13.17 49.92 -23.86
N LEU A 33 -14.29 50.27 -23.23
CA LEU A 33 -14.45 50.12 -21.78
C LEU A 33 -14.23 48.65 -21.43
N ALA A 34 -13.01 48.31 -21.00
CA ALA A 34 -12.74 47.06 -20.32
C ALA A 34 -13.41 47.15 -18.94
N LEU A 35 -14.64 46.65 -18.84
CA LEU A 35 -15.21 46.19 -17.58
C LEU A 35 -14.30 45.08 -17.08
N GLY A 36 -13.28 45.46 -16.32
CA GLY A 36 -12.42 44.54 -15.60
C GLY A 36 -13.29 43.78 -14.60
N SER A 37 -13.69 42.57 -14.96
CA SER A 37 -14.08 41.56 -14.00
C SER A 37 -12.82 41.19 -13.20
N ALA A 38 -12.54 41.99 -12.18
CA ALA A 38 -11.71 41.57 -11.07
C ALA A 38 -12.48 40.43 -10.38
N PHE A 39 -12.33 39.21 -10.89
CA PHE A 39 -12.57 38.04 -10.07
C PHE A 39 -11.62 38.21 -8.88
N PRO A 40 -12.12 38.25 -7.63
CA PRO A 40 -11.20 38.04 -6.53
C PRO A 40 -10.65 36.64 -6.80
N ALA A 41 -9.34 36.58 -7.08
CA ALA A 41 -8.63 35.33 -6.92
C ALA A 41 -8.94 34.92 -5.50
N ALA A 42 -9.83 33.95 -5.33
CA ALA A 42 -10.00 33.27 -4.08
C ALA A 42 -8.59 32.81 -3.73
N ALA A 43 -7.98 33.51 -2.77
CA ALA A 43 -6.76 33.06 -2.16
C ALA A 43 -7.12 31.65 -1.69
N ALA A 44 -6.61 30.65 -2.42
CA ALA A 44 -6.65 29.28 -1.97
C ALA A 44 -6.01 29.35 -0.60
N SER A 45 -6.84 29.16 0.43
CA SER A 45 -6.42 29.18 1.82
C SER A 45 -5.26 28.22 1.91
N GLN A 46 -4.05 28.77 2.05
CA GLN A 46 -2.88 28.03 2.46
C GLN A 46 -2.96 27.78 3.96
N ASP A 47 -4.12 27.31 4.41
CA ASP A 47 -4.38 26.97 5.79
C ASP A 47 -3.95 25.52 5.97
N GLN A 48 -2.65 25.39 6.24
CA GLN A 48 -2.05 24.48 7.20
C GLN A 48 -2.59 23.05 7.22
N GLU A 49 -1.89 22.16 6.52
CA GLU A 49 -1.79 20.77 6.97
C GLU A 49 -0.35 20.50 7.41
N SER A 50 0.07 21.20 8.46
CA SER A 50 1.05 20.62 9.37
C SER A 50 0.34 19.55 10.21
N ALA A 51 -0.11 18.47 9.55
CA ALA A 51 -0.54 17.28 10.27
C ALA A 51 0.62 16.89 11.19
N GLU A 52 0.33 16.74 12.49
CA GLU A 52 1.33 16.42 13.49
C GLU A 52 2.10 15.17 13.04
N ARG A 53 3.44 15.30 12.97
CA ARG A 53 4.29 14.19 12.56
C ARG A 53 4.10 13.02 13.53
N VAL A 54 3.63 11.90 13.00
CA VAL A 54 3.50 10.65 13.75
C VAL A 54 4.90 10.06 13.93
N THR A 55 5.42 10.10 15.15
CA THR A 55 6.81 9.73 15.44
C THR A 55 6.93 8.58 16.44
N THR A 56 5.82 8.18 17.07
CA THR A 56 5.82 7.10 18.06
C THR A 56 4.93 5.94 17.62
N PRO A 57 5.23 4.70 18.06
CA PRO A 57 4.41 3.54 17.70
C PRO A 57 2.96 3.69 18.14
N ALA A 58 2.73 4.29 19.31
CA ALA A 58 1.40 4.51 19.86
C ALA A 58 0.59 5.54 19.05
N GLN A 59 1.21 6.62 18.57
CA GLN A 59 0.54 7.57 17.66
C GLN A 59 0.18 6.89 16.34
N ALA A 60 1.11 6.11 15.76
CA ALA A 60 0.88 5.38 14.51
C ALA A 60 -0.30 4.41 14.63
N LEU A 61 -0.33 3.61 15.70
CA LEU A 61 -1.41 2.65 15.92
C LEU A 61 -2.76 3.34 16.13
N ARG A 62 -2.79 4.47 16.87
CA ARG A 62 -4.02 5.27 17.03
C ARG A 62 -4.51 5.84 15.71
N ARG A 63 -3.60 6.31 14.85
CA ARG A 63 -3.96 6.85 13.53
C ARG A 63 -4.56 5.77 12.64
N LEU A 64 -3.96 4.58 12.59
CA LEU A 64 -4.54 3.42 11.87
C LEU A 64 -5.92 3.06 12.44
N ALA A 65 -6.07 2.97 13.76
CA ALA A 65 -7.35 2.63 14.38
C ALA A 65 -8.46 3.66 14.08
N ALA A 66 -8.15 4.96 14.12
CA ALA A 66 -9.08 6.02 13.76
C ALA A 66 -9.51 5.93 12.29
N GLY A 67 -8.56 5.66 11.39
CA GLY A 67 -8.84 5.46 9.97
C GLY A 67 -9.70 4.23 9.70
N ASN A 68 -9.42 3.09 10.34
CA ASN A 68 -10.29 1.91 10.23
C ASN A 68 -11.69 2.14 10.80
N GLN A 69 -11.82 2.95 11.85
CA GLN A 69 -13.12 3.36 12.37
C GLN A 69 -13.93 4.14 11.33
N ARG A 70 -13.30 5.04 10.56
CA ARG A 70 -13.96 5.74 9.45
C ARG A 70 -14.32 4.79 8.31
N TRP A 71 -13.40 3.92 7.92
CA TRP A 71 -13.63 2.88 6.91
C TRP A 71 -14.85 2.03 7.22
N ARG A 72 -14.91 1.44 8.42
CA ARG A 72 -16.01 0.52 8.80
C ARG A 72 -17.35 1.21 9.04
N THR A 73 -17.34 2.53 9.28
CA THR A 73 -18.55 3.33 9.46
C THR A 73 -18.97 4.08 8.20
N GLN A 74 -18.30 3.87 7.07
CA GLN A 74 -18.55 4.53 5.78
C GLN A 74 -18.43 6.07 5.86
N ARG A 75 -17.45 6.54 6.63
CA ARG A 75 -17.14 7.96 6.86
C ARG A 75 -15.71 8.31 6.44
N GLN A 76 -15.22 7.65 5.40
CA GLN A 76 -13.87 7.85 4.86
C GLN A 76 -13.64 9.31 4.48
N GLU A 77 -12.48 9.83 4.85
CA GLU A 77 -12.05 11.19 4.49
C GLU A 77 -11.26 11.21 3.18
N HIS A 78 -10.67 10.08 2.77
CA HIS A 78 -9.75 10.00 1.63
C HIS A 78 -8.60 11.03 1.75
N PRO A 79 -7.86 11.03 2.88
CA PRO A 79 -6.82 12.02 3.11
C PRO A 79 -5.71 11.88 2.08
N HIS A 80 -4.94 12.95 1.87
CA HIS A 80 -3.67 12.87 1.14
C HIS A 80 -3.77 12.37 -0.33
N GLU A 81 -4.87 12.67 -1.02
CA GLU A 81 -5.05 12.34 -2.46
C GLU A 81 -4.87 13.53 -3.41
N SER A 82 -4.68 14.75 -2.86
CA SER A 82 -4.67 16.00 -3.63
C SER A 82 -3.53 16.10 -4.65
N ALA A 83 -3.77 16.83 -5.74
CA ALA A 83 -2.75 17.08 -6.76
C ALA A 83 -1.54 17.86 -6.21
N TYR A 84 -1.75 18.70 -5.20
CA TYR A 84 -0.66 19.41 -4.52
C TYR A 84 0.26 18.43 -3.79
N LEU A 85 -0.31 17.52 -2.98
CA LEU A 85 0.48 16.55 -2.23
C LEU A 85 1.24 15.61 -3.17
N ARG A 86 0.60 15.15 -4.26
CA ARG A 86 1.27 14.34 -5.30
C ARG A 86 2.53 15.00 -5.84
N ARG A 87 2.52 16.32 -6.04
CA ARG A 87 3.72 17.07 -6.49
C ARG A 87 4.77 17.17 -5.39
N ARG A 88 4.38 17.38 -4.14
CA ARG A 88 5.31 17.44 -2.99
C ARG A 88 6.02 16.11 -2.73
N LEU A 89 5.32 14.99 -2.88
CA LEU A 89 5.89 13.65 -2.65
C LEU A 89 7.02 13.26 -3.63
N VAL A 90 7.22 14.02 -4.71
CA VAL A 90 8.39 13.86 -5.59
C VAL A 90 9.70 14.16 -4.85
N GLU A 91 9.67 15.04 -3.85
CA GLU A 91 10.85 15.42 -3.06
C GLU A 91 11.20 14.38 -2.00
N GLY A 92 10.28 13.47 -1.67
CA GLY A 92 10.48 12.40 -0.70
C GLY A 92 9.19 11.95 -0.02
N GLN A 93 9.31 10.88 0.77
CA GLN A 93 8.22 10.27 1.54
C GLN A 93 8.58 10.17 3.03
N GLN A 94 7.58 10.21 3.89
CA GLN A 94 7.72 10.00 5.34
C GLN A 94 6.53 9.20 5.87
N PRO A 95 6.42 7.90 5.48
CA PRO A 95 5.36 7.05 6.01
C PRO A 95 5.50 6.92 7.53
N PHE A 96 4.38 6.73 8.22
CA PHE A 96 4.38 6.56 9.68
C PHE A 96 4.22 5.10 10.11
N ALA A 97 3.92 4.21 9.17
CA ALA A 97 3.81 2.78 9.42
C ALA A 97 4.17 1.97 8.18
N VAL A 98 4.74 0.79 8.42
CA VAL A 98 4.76 -0.31 7.45
C VAL A 98 3.57 -1.21 7.73
N VAL A 99 2.78 -1.54 6.71
CA VAL A 99 1.72 -2.56 6.82
C VAL A 99 2.10 -3.75 5.97
N LEU A 100 2.42 -4.88 6.61
CA LEU A 100 2.55 -6.17 5.96
C LEU A 100 1.18 -6.84 5.92
N GLY A 101 0.57 -6.98 4.74
CA GLY A 101 -0.75 -7.58 4.58
C GLY A 101 -0.81 -8.70 3.55
N CYS A 102 -1.96 -9.37 3.48
CA CYS A 102 -2.21 -10.36 2.44
C CYS A 102 -2.38 -9.70 1.04
N VAL A 103 -2.07 -10.44 -0.03
CA VAL A 103 -2.40 -10.02 -1.43
C VAL A 103 -3.91 -10.05 -1.73
N ASP A 104 -4.75 -10.44 -0.78
CA ASP A 104 -6.20 -10.49 -0.93
C ASP A 104 -6.78 -9.14 -1.41
N SER A 105 -7.45 -9.14 -2.56
CA SER A 105 -7.95 -7.93 -3.20
C SER A 105 -8.99 -7.17 -2.39
N ARG A 106 -9.57 -7.78 -1.35
CA ARG A 106 -10.59 -7.19 -0.48
C ARG A 106 -9.98 -6.43 0.70
N VAL A 107 -8.65 -6.50 0.90
CA VAL A 107 -7.96 -5.93 2.06
C VAL A 107 -6.80 -5.01 1.65
N PRO A 108 -7.01 -3.97 0.81
CA PRO A 108 -6.00 -2.97 0.53
C PRO A 108 -5.76 -2.08 1.77
N PRO A 109 -4.54 -2.04 2.35
CA PRO A 109 -4.28 -1.34 3.62
C PRO A 109 -4.62 0.15 3.62
N GLU A 110 -4.32 0.87 2.54
CA GLU A 110 -4.58 2.30 2.43
C GLU A 110 -6.07 2.61 2.57
N LEU A 111 -6.95 1.79 1.96
CA LEU A 111 -8.40 1.97 2.11
C LEU A 111 -8.89 1.51 3.48
N VAL A 112 -8.47 0.31 3.94
CA VAL A 112 -8.90 -0.26 5.23
C VAL A 112 -8.58 0.65 6.41
N PHE A 113 -7.49 1.41 6.31
CA PHE A 113 -7.08 2.40 7.30
C PHE A 113 -7.36 3.84 6.88
N ASP A 114 -8.09 4.10 5.79
CA ASP A 114 -8.43 5.44 5.28
C ASP A 114 -7.22 6.40 5.32
N GLN A 115 -6.13 5.97 4.70
CA GLN A 115 -4.88 6.71 4.52
C GLN A 115 -4.64 6.97 3.02
N GLY A 116 -3.77 7.94 2.72
CA GLY A 116 -3.46 8.31 1.35
C GLY A 116 -1.99 8.20 1.00
N LEU A 117 -1.57 9.04 0.05
CA LEU A 117 -0.24 8.96 -0.53
C LEU A 117 0.83 9.37 0.48
N GLY A 118 1.86 8.54 0.61
CA GLY A 118 3.02 8.81 1.49
C GLY A 118 2.79 8.49 2.97
N ASP A 119 1.59 8.05 3.36
CA ASP A 119 1.26 7.72 4.75
C ASP A 119 1.77 6.35 5.19
N LEU A 120 1.63 5.35 4.33
CA LEU A 120 1.97 3.95 4.60
C LEU A 120 3.04 3.47 3.63
N LEU A 121 3.93 2.60 4.12
CA LEU A 121 4.66 1.67 3.27
C LEU A 121 3.95 0.33 3.29
N THR A 122 3.36 -0.07 2.18
CA THR A 122 2.55 -1.30 2.09
C THR A 122 3.37 -2.42 1.46
N VAL A 123 3.54 -3.52 2.19
CA VAL A 123 4.18 -4.76 1.71
C VAL A 123 3.11 -5.85 1.70
N ARG A 124 2.98 -6.60 0.59
CA ARG A 124 1.92 -7.60 0.45
C ARG A 124 2.44 -8.92 -0.07
N SER A 125 2.17 -9.98 0.67
CA SER A 125 2.47 -11.38 0.31
C SER A 125 1.27 -12.26 0.68
N ALA A 126 1.05 -13.36 -0.04
CA ALA A 126 -0.08 -14.24 0.25
C ALA A 126 0.06 -14.86 1.64
N GLY A 127 -0.96 -14.68 2.48
CA GLY A 127 -0.92 -15.13 3.88
C GLY A 127 0.14 -14.44 4.73
N GLU A 128 0.54 -13.21 4.40
CA GLU A 128 1.58 -12.46 5.14
C GLU A 128 2.94 -13.19 5.23
N VAL A 129 3.19 -14.14 4.32
CA VAL A 129 4.41 -14.94 4.27
C VAL A 129 5.64 -14.05 4.12
N LEU A 130 6.67 -14.34 4.90
CA LEU A 130 7.96 -13.66 4.85
C LEU A 130 8.88 -14.36 3.85
N ASP A 131 9.42 -13.59 2.91
CA ASP A 131 10.59 -13.92 2.11
C ASP A 131 11.64 -12.81 2.22
N GLU A 132 12.79 -12.97 1.57
CA GLU A 132 13.88 -11.98 1.63
C GLU A 132 13.50 -10.61 1.07
N ALA A 133 12.64 -10.55 0.05
CA ALA A 133 12.19 -9.28 -0.52
C ALA A 133 11.22 -8.56 0.43
N VAL A 134 10.33 -9.31 1.09
CA VAL A 134 9.43 -8.80 2.12
C VAL A 134 10.22 -8.29 3.32
N LEU A 135 11.18 -9.06 3.84
CA LEU A 135 12.03 -8.67 4.96
C LEU A 135 12.85 -7.42 4.64
N GLY A 136 13.52 -7.39 3.48
CA GLY A 136 14.29 -6.22 3.05
C GLY A 136 13.43 -4.97 2.89
N SER A 137 12.18 -5.11 2.40
CA SER A 137 11.25 -3.98 2.27
C SER A 137 10.81 -3.42 3.63
N ILE A 138 10.56 -4.31 4.60
CA ILE A 138 10.22 -3.90 5.98
C ILE A 138 11.42 -3.22 6.65
N ALA A 139 12.61 -3.82 6.53
CA ALA A 139 13.85 -3.26 7.07
C ALA A 139 14.15 -1.88 6.48
N TYR A 140 13.96 -1.68 5.17
CA TYR A 140 14.09 -0.37 4.54
C TYR A 140 13.16 0.68 5.17
N GLY A 141 11.87 0.35 5.36
CA GLY A 141 10.93 1.24 6.02
C GLY A 141 11.37 1.63 7.45
N VAL A 142 11.85 0.66 8.22
CA VAL A 142 12.27 0.90 9.61
C VAL A 142 13.60 1.64 9.70
N LEU A 143 14.61 1.25 8.93
CA LEU A 143 15.98 1.73 9.08
C LEU A 143 16.21 3.04 8.31
N GLU A 144 15.75 3.11 7.06
CA GLU A 144 15.96 4.26 6.18
C GLU A 144 14.87 5.32 6.39
N LEU A 145 13.59 4.90 6.40
CA LEU A 145 12.46 5.82 6.54
C LEU A 145 12.06 6.07 8.01
N ARG A 146 12.67 5.35 8.95
CA ARG A 146 12.47 5.50 10.41
C ARG A 146 11.01 5.36 10.83
N VAL A 147 10.26 4.45 10.20
CA VAL A 147 8.87 4.20 10.60
C VAL A 147 8.82 3.66 12.04
N PRO A 148 7.93 4.20 12.90
CA PRO A 148 7.82 3.75 14.28
C PRO A 148 6.93 2.49 14.46
N LEU A 149 6.26 2.03 13.42
CA LEU A 149 5.32 0.91 13.50
C LEU A 149 5.43 -0.02 12.31
N VAL A 150 5.51 -1.33 12.59
CA VAL A 150 5.18 -2.40 11.64
C VAL A 150 3.89 -3.06 12.12
N LEU A 151 2.87 -3.07 11.28
CA LEU A 151 1.61 -3.78 11.53
C LEU A 151 1.48 -4.96 10.56
N VAL A 152 1.40 -6.17 11.09
CA VAL A 152 1.12 -7.40 10.34
C VAL A 152 -0.39 -7.60 10.32
N LEU A 153 -1.01 -7.48 9.14
CA LEU A 153 -2.45 -7.51 8.93
C LEU A 153 -2.88 -8.80 8.25
N ALA A 154 -3.31 -9.76 9.06
CA ALA A 154 -4.06 -10.91 8.58
C ALA A 154 -5.54 -10.53 8.33
N HIS A 155 -6.30 -11.45 7.76
CA HIS A 155 -7.73 -11.24 7.55
C HIS A 155 -8.56 -12.52 7.60
N GLN A 156 -9.85 -12.35 7.89
CA GLN A 156 -10.86 -13.41 7.82
C GLN A 156 -10.89 -14.05 6.42
N SER A 157 -11.09 -15.36 6.37
CA SER A 157 -11.23 -16.13 5.12
C SER A 157 -10.05 -15.95 4.17
N CYS A 158 -8.82 -16.04 4.70
CA CYS A 158 -7.58 -16.01 3.91
C CYS A 158 -7.43 -17.26 3.05
N GLY A 159 -7.36 -17.08 1.72
CA GLY A 159 -7.24 -18.18 0.76
C GLY A 159 -5.93 -18.97 0.87
N ALA A 160 -4.82 -18.30 1.18
CA ALA A 160 -3.53 -18.98 1.36
C ALA A 160 -3.56 -19.90 2.59
N VAL A 161 -4.13 -19.42 3.71
CA VAL A 161 -4.28 -20.23 4.93
C VAL A 161 -5.28 -21.37 4.71
N ALA A 162 -6.42 -21.11 4.07
CA ALA A 162 -7.41 -22.13 3.76
C ALA A 162 -6.83 -23.25 2.86
N ALA A 163 -6.08 -22.89 1.81
CA ALA A 163 -5.40 -23.86 0.96
C ALA A 163 -4.35 -24.68 1.73
N THR A 164 -3.63 -24.04 2.65
CA THR A 164 -2.63 -24.71 3.49
C THR A 164 -3.28 -25.73 4.43
N VAL A 165 -4.37 -25.33 5.10
CA VAL A 165 -5.13 -26.23 5.99
C VAL A 165 -5.74 -27.39 5.19
N HIS A 166 -6.29 -27.13 4.01
CA HIS A 166 -6.85 -28.17 3.16
C HIS A 166 -5.78 -29.18 2.71
N ALA A 167 -4.62 -28.71 2.23
CA ALA A 167 -3.51 -29.57 1.84
C ALA A 167 -2.92 -30.38 3.01
N ASP A 168 -2.98 -29.83 4.23
CA ASP A 168 -2.62 -30.56 5.45
C ASP A 168 -3.63 -31.67 5.80
N GLU A 169 -4.93 -31.44 5.56
CA GLU A 169 -6.00 -32.41 5.81
C GLU A 169 -6.02 -33.55 4.79
N THR A 170 -5.85 -33.24 3.52
CA THR A 170 -5.97 -34.22 2.43
C THR A 170 -4.65 -34.91 2.10
N GLY A 171 -3.52 -34.28 2.45
CA GLY A 171 -2.20 -34.69 1.97
C GLY A 171 -1.95 -34.42 0.49
N GLU A 172 -2.87 -33.72 -0.18
CA GLU A 172 -2.71 -33.35 -1.59
C GLU A 172 -1.68 -32.21 -1.74
N PRO A 173 -0.71 -32.33 -2.66
CA PRO A 173 0.29 -31.30 -2.88
C PRO A 173 -0.33 -30.08 -3.58
N LEU A 174 0.14 -28.89 -3.24
CA LEU A 174 -0.19 -27.64 -3.93
C LEU A 174 0.81 -27.40 -5.09
N PRO A 175 0.45 -26.59 -6.11
CA PRO A 175 1.41 -26.15 -7.13
C PRO A 175 2.64 -25.51 -6.49
N ALA A 176 3.84 -25.71 -7.06
CA ALA A 176 5.13 -25.44 -6.39
C ALA A 176 5.25 -24.09 -5.65
N HIS A 177 4.89 -22.98 -6.30
CA HIS A 177 4.97 -21.66 -5.64
C HIS A 177 3.88 -21.44 -4.58
N ILE A 178 2.73 -22.11 -4.70
CA ILE A 178 1.69 -22.10 -3.67
C ILE A 178 2.11 -23.03 -2.51
N GLN A 179 2.76 -24.15 -2.81
CA GLN A 179 3.34 -25.04 -1.79
C GLN A 179 4.37 -24.31 -0.95
N TYR A 180 5.23 -23.48 -1.56
CA TYR A 180 6.16 -22.63 -0.82
C TYR A 180 5.44 -21.76 0.23
N LEU A 181 4.33 -21.10 -0.13
CA LEU A 181 3.52 -20.32 0.81
C LEU A 181 2.96 -21.20 1.92
N ALA A 182 2.42 -22.37 1.54
CA ALA A 182 1.85 -23.32 2.48
C ALA A 182 2.89 -23.84 3.49
N ASP A 183 4.11 -24.10 3.06
CA ASP A 183 5.20 -24.57 3.93
C ASP A 183 5.58 -23.51 4.98
N GLN A 184 5.43 -22.22 4.67
CA GLN A 184 5.65 -21.13 5.63
C GLN A 184 4.49 -20.96 6.61
N ILE A 185 3.26 -21.30 6.20
CA ILE A 185 2.04 -21.18 7.01
C ILE A 185 1.83 -22.42 7.91
N ARG A 186 2.12 -23.62 7.39
CA ARG A 186 1.86 -24.94 8.00
C ARG A 186 2.30 -25.06 9.46
N PRO A 187 3.45 -24.51 9.91
CA PRO A 187 3.84 -24.54 11.32
C PRO A 187 2.85 -23.86 12.29
N SER A 188 1.89 -23.10 11.75
CA SER A 188 0.87 -22.36 12.52
C SER A 188 -0.44 -23.12 12.66
N ILE A 189 -0.56 -24.31 12.04
CA ILE A 189 -1.78 -25.11 12.10
C ILE A 189 -1.95 -25.69 13.51
N ASP A 190 -3.14 -25.47 14.07
CA ASP A 190 -3.59 -26.19 15.27
C ASP A 190 -4.32 -27.47 14.84
N HIS A 191 -3.72 -28.62 15.12
CA HIS A 191 -4.30 -29.93 14.80
C HIS A 191 -5.42 -30.36 15.77
N GLY A 192 -5.66 -29.61 16.85
CA GLY A 192 -6.80 -29.83 17.75
C GLY A 192 -8.11 -29.18 17.28
N GLN A 193 -8.05 -28.33 16.24
CA GLN A 193 -9.20 -27.67 15.65
C GLN A 193 -9.59 -28.32 14.32
N HIS A 194 -10.84 -28.16 13.90
CA HIS A 194 -11.37 -28.72 12.66
C HIS A 194 -12.24 -27.71 11.88
N GLY A 195 -12.39 -27.92 10.57
CA GLY A 195 -13.22 -27.09 9.70
C GLY A 195 -12.84 -25.61 9.73
N ASP A 196 -13.84 -24.72 9.64
CA ASP A 196 -13.62 -23.26 9.62
C ASP A 196 -12.87 -22.75 10.87
N ALA A 197 -13.12 -23.36 12.03
CA ALA A 197 -12.42 -23.00 13.27
C ALA A 197 -10.91 -23.28 13.17
N ARG A 198 -10.50 -24.30 12.42
CA ARG A 198 -9.09 -24.62 12.17
C ARG A 198 -8.43 -23.55 11.31
N VAL A 199 -9.11 -23.08 10.27
CA VAL A 199 -8.62 -22.00 9.41
C VAL A 199 -8.47 -20.71 10.23
N ASP A 200 -9.48 -20.36 11.02
CA ASP A 200 -9.44 -19.16 11.86
C ASP A 200 -8.36 -19.21 12.94
N ALA A 201 -8.18 -20.36 13.58
CA ALA A 201 -7.10 -20.58 14.53
C ALA A 201 -5.73 -20.44 13.85
N THR A 202 -5.58 -21.01 12.65
CA THR A 202 -4.33 -20.94 11.87
C THR A 202 -4.01 -19.51 11.45
N ILE A 203 -5.00 -18.72 11.00
CA ILE A 203 -4.83 -17.30 10.68
C ILE A 203 -4.25 -16.55 11.90
N ASN A 204 -4.87 -16.72 13.07
CA ASN A 204 -4.47 -16.02 14.29
C ASN A 204 -3.09 -16.48 14.80
N ALA A 205 -2.77 -17.77 14.69
CA ALA A 205 -1.48 -18.31 15.07
C ALA A 205 -0.38 -17.83 14.10
N HIS A 206 -0.67 -17.79 12.80
CA HIS A 206 0.28 -17.41 11.76
C HIS A 206 0.73 -15.96 11.91
N VAL A 207 -0.22 -15.03 12.00
CA VAL A 207 0.09 -13.59 12.13
C VAL A 207 0.86 -13.29 13.41
N ARG A 208 0.58 -14.00 14.52
CA ARG A 208 1.37 -13.92 15.77
C ARG A 208 2.78 -14.45 15.57
N GLY A 209 2.93 -15.55 14.82
CA GLY A 209 4.22 -16.12 14.43
C GLY A 209 5.05 -15.14 13.60
N VAL A 210 4.46 -14.55 12.55
CA VAL A 210 5.08 -13.52 11.71
C VAL A 210 5.51 -12.32 12.55
N ARG A 211 4.62 -11.80 13.41
CA ARG A 211 4.95 -10.72 14.35
C ARG A 211 6.12 -11.06 15.26
N ARG A 212 6.18 -12.28 15.81
CA ARG A 212 7.31 -12.72 16.65
C ARG A 212 8.61 -12.80 15.86
N ARG A 213 8.58 -13.34 14.63
CA ARG A 213 9.75 -13.40 13.74
C ARG A 213 10.29 -12.00 13.47
N LEU A 214 9.44 -11.09 12.98
CA LEU A 214 9.82 -9.70 12.70
C LEU A 214 10.37 -8.97 13.93
N ALA A 215 9.78 -9.16 15.11
CA ALA A 215 10.28 -8.54 16.34
C ALA A 215 11.65 -9.09 16.80
N ALA A 216 12.02 -10.29 16.34
CA ALA A 216 13.30 -10.94 16.64
C ALA A 216 14.34 -10.80 15.51
N GLU A 217 13.98 -10.20 14.37
CA GLU A 217 14.92 -9.97 13.27
C GLU A 217 16.11 -9.13 13.75
N PRO A 218 17.37 -9.51 13.46
CA PRO A 218 18.56 -8.84 13.98
C PRO A 218 18.57 -7.32 13.76
N ASP A 219 18.10 -6.89 12.59
CA ASP A 219 18.05 -5.48 12.19
C ASP A 219 16.96 -4.68 12.92
N LEU A 220 15.93 -5.34 13.45
CA LEU A 220 14.76 -4.69 14.06
C LEU A 220 14.75 -4.83 15.59
N ALA A 221 15.27 -5.94 16.13
CA ALA A 221 15.14 -6.32 17.53
C ALA A 221 15.66 -5.25 18.50
N GLY A 222 16.77 -4.58 18.18
CA GLY A 222 17.31 -3.49 18.99
C GLY A 222 16.34 -2.30 19.14
N LYS A 223 15.67 -1.92 18.06
CA LYS A 223 14.67 -0.85 18.05
C LYS A 223 13.39 -1.22 18.78
N VAL A 224 12.98 -2.49 18.68
CA VAL A 224 11.86 -3.04 19.45
C VAL A 224 12.16 -3.01 20.94
N ALA A 225 13.35 -3.47 21.35
CA ALA A 225 13.78 -3.45 22.75
C ALA A 225 13.89 -2.03 23.32
N ALA A 226 14.29 -1.06 22.50
CA ALA A 226 14.35 0.35 22.88
C ALA A 226 12.98 1.07 22.89
N GLY A 227 11.91 0.43 22.40
CA GLY A 227 10.58 1.04 22.28
C GLY A 227 10.44 2.05 21.14
N GLU A 228 11.46 2.19 20.28
CA GLU A 228 11.44 3.04 19.09
C GLU A 228 10.53 2.46 17.99
N LEU A 229 10.41 1.13 17.96
CA LEU A 229 9.59 0.39 17.01
C LEU A 229 8.61 -0.51 17.76
N ALA A 230 7.36 -0.57 17.30
CA ALA A 230 6.46 -1.67 17.66
C ALA A 230 6.19 -2.57 16.45
N VAL A 231 6.14 -3.88 16.68
CA VAL A 231 5.59 -4.86 15.74
C VAL A 231 4.28 -5.40 16.30
N VAL A 232 3.18 -5.11 15.60
CA VAL A 232 1.80 -5.42 16.04
C VAL A 232 1.18 -6.43 15.11
N ALA A 233 0.56 -7.47 15.67
CA ALA A 233 -0.30 -8.39 14.91
C ALA A 233 -1.74 -7.86 14.96
N ALA A 234 -2.43 -7.88 13.82
CA ALA A 234 -3.83 -7.53 13.72
C ALA A 234 -4.55 -8.42 12.70
N ARG A 235 -5.87 -8.53 12.86
CA ARG A 235 -6.74 -9.26 11.96
C ARG A 235 -7.89 -8.37 11.50
N TYR A 236 -8.10 -8.33 10.19
CA TYR A 236 -9.22 -7.67 9.54
C TYR A 236 -10.40 -8.62 9.38
N GLU A 237 -11.57 -8.23 9.86
CA GLU A 237 -12.81 -8.96 9.68
C GLU A 237 -13.57 -8.47 8.44
N LEU A 238 -13.75 -9.34 7.45
CA LEU A 238 -14.48 -9.00 6.22
C LEU A 238 -15.96 -8.72 6.49
N ARG A 239 -16.53 -9.30 7.57
CA ARG A 239 -17.95 -9.15 7.88
C ARG A 239 -18.33 -7.75 8.35
N ASP A 240 -17.56 -7.19 9.28
CA ASP A 240 -17.85 -5.91 9.94
C ASP A 240 -16.78 -4.84 9.69
N GLN A 241 -15.82 -5.15 8.80
CA GLN A 241 -14.73 -4.30 8.33
C GLN A 241 -13.82 -3.80 9.48
N HIS A 242 -13.81 -4.51 10.61
CA HIS A 242 -13.05 -4.11 11.79
C HIS A 242 -11.64 -4.73 11.77
N VAL A 243 -10.63 -3.91 12.05
CA VAL A 243 -9.28 -4.39 12.38
C VAL A 243 -9.16 -4.55 13.89
N ARG A 244 -8.85 -5.77 14.35
CA ARG A 244 -8.61 -6.08 15.77
C ARG A 244 -7.14 -6.42 15.98
N THR A 245 -6.49 -5.75 16.92
CA THR A 245 -5.15 -6.13 17.36
C THR A 245 -5.19 -7.47 18.08
N LEU A 246 -4.22 -8.34 17.81
CA LEU A 246 -4.07 -9.62 18.49
C LEU A 246 -2.90 -9.51 19.46
N SER A 247 -3.16 -9.78 20.74
CA SER A 247 -2.12 -9.99 21.75
C SER A 247 -1.44 -11.34 21.59
#